data_AF-B6YPW8-F1
#
_entry.id   AF-B6YPW8-F1
#
_cell.length_a   1.000
_cell.length_b   1.000
_cell.length_c   1.000
_cell.angle_alpha   90.00
_cell.angle_beta   90.00
_cell.angle_gamma   90.00
#
_symmetry.space_group_name_H-M   'P 1'
#
loop_
_entity.id
_entity.type
_entity.pdbx_description
1 polymer ?
#
loop_
_entity_poly.entity_id
_entity_poly.type
_entity_poly.pdbx_seq_one_letter_code
_entity_poly.pdbx_strand_id
1 'polypeptide(L)'
;MIGLVILFIALIILYLGVILFAGATFVKISLFALDKLVVFIASWYYTHHYFSVKFSSGYAIYFWDILAAILVVIIYSILFQFIHKKFRVLGKILNLAISFFSSMIVYCLLVNGFITTEKSYFLPLLNNSFMNQVVNYIIIAIISLVVWKRREDYLVETHDK
;
A
#
# COMPACT_ATOMS: atom_id res chain seq x y z
N MET A 1 -43.63 -8.75 14.85
CA MET A 1 -43.25 -8.58 13.43
C MET A 1 -42.44 -7.31 13.20
N ILE A 2 -42.92 -6.12 13.59
CA ILE A 2 -42.21 -4.83 13.44
C ILE A 2 -40.82 -4.81 14.10
N GLY A 3 -40.68 -5.31 15.33
CA GLY A 3 -39.38 -5.36 16.02
C GLY A 3 -38.33 -6.24 15.32
N LEU A 4 -38.75 -7.30 14.64
CA LEU A 4 -37.87 -8.21 13.90
C LEU A 4 -37.40 -7.57 12.58
N VAL A 5 -38.28 -6.77 11.94
CA VAL A 5 -37.94 -5.95 10.77
C VAL A 5 -36.94 -4.86 11.14
N ILE A 6 -37.13 -4.16 12.26
CA ILE A 6 -36.19 -3.13 12.74
C ILE A 6 -34.81 -3.74 13.04
N LEU A 7 -34.77 -4.89 13.72
CA LEU A 7 -33.53 -5.60 14.01
C LEU A 7 -32.80 -6.00 12.71
N PHE A 8 -33.53 -6.50 11.72
CA PHE A 8 -32.96 -6.88 10.43
C PHE A 8 -32.36 -5.69 9.68
N ILE A 9 -33.06 -4.55 9.64
CA ILE A 9 -32.55 -3.32 9.03
C ILE A 9 -31.31 -2.81 9.77
N ALA A 10 -31.31 -2.85 11.12
CA ALA A 10 -30.17 -2.45 11.92
C ALA A 10 -28.92 -3.32 11.65
N LEU A 11 -29.10 -4.64 11.47
CA LEU A 11 -28.01 -5.55 11.11
C LEU A 11 -27.46 -5.28 9.71
N ILE A 12 -28.30 -4.91 8.74
CA ILE A 12 -27.84 -4.52 7.40
C ILE A 12 -27.00 -3.24 7.47
N ILE A 13 -27.46 -2.23 8.20
CA ILE A 13 -26.72 -0.97 8.36
C ILE A 13 -25.38 -1.23 9.05
N LEU A 14 -25.37 -2.05 10.10
CA LEU A 14 -24.15 -2.45 10.80
C LEU A 14 -23.17 -3.17 9.87
N TYR A 15 -23.66 -4.14 9.10
CA TYR A 15 -22.86 -4.90 8.14
C TYR A 15 -22.23 -4.00 7.07
N LEU A 16 -23.02 -3.10 6.47
CA LEU A 16 -22.52 -2.12 5.51
C LEU A 16 -21.48 -1.18 6.14
N GLY A 17 -21.73 -0.72 7.37
CA GLY A 17 -20.78 0.10 8.12
C GLY A 17 -19.45 -0.60 8.37
N VAL A 18 -19.48 -1.89 8.76
CA VAL A 18 -18.27 -2.70 8.97
C VAL A 18 -17.50 -2.89 7.67
N ILE A 19 -18.17 -3.17 6.55
CA ILE A 19 -17.52 -3.32 5.25
C ILE A 19 -16.85 -2.02 4.80
N LEU A 20 -17.56 -0.88 4.92
CA LEU A 20 -17.01 0.42 4.55
C LEU A 20 -15.81 0.79 5.43
N PHE A 21 -15.89 0.51 6.73
CA PHE A 21 -14.79 0.75 7.67
C PHE A 21 -13.58 -0.15 7.36
N ALA A 22 -13.80 -1.44 7.13
CA ALA A 22 -12.75 -2.39 6.77
C ALA A 22 -12.11 -2.01 5.43
N GLY A 23 -12.91 -1.65 4.43
CA GLY A 23 -12.43 -1.19 3.11
C GLY A 23 -11.59 0.06 3.22
N ALA A 24 -12.07 1.09 3.93
CA ALA A 24 -11.30 2.33 4.14
C ALA A 24 -9.98 2.07 4.89
N THR A 25 -10.02 1.20 5.91
CA THR A 25 -8.83 0.81 6.67
C THR A 25 -7.84 0.04 5.81
N PHE A 26 -8.32 -0.90 4.99
CA PHE A 26 -7.49 -1.67 4.07
C PHE A 26 -6.82 -0.78 3.02
N VAL A 27 -7.57 0.14 2.39
CA VAL A 27 -7.01 1.11 1.43
C VAL A 27 -5.94 1.97 2.11
N LYS A 28 -6.22 2.45 3.33
CA LYS A 28 -5.26 3.22 4.11
C LYS A 28 -3.99 2.40 4.34
N ILE A 29 -4.09 1.22 4.94
CA ILE A 29 -2.91 0.37 5.21
C ILE A 29 -2.14 0.10 3.92
N SER A 30 -2.84 -0.21 2.83
CA SER A 30 -2.21 -0.46 1.53
C SER A 30 -1.42 0.75 1.05
N LEU A 31 -1.97 1.95 1.09
CA LEU A 31 -1.26 3.18 0.69
C LEU A 31 0.01 3.44 1.52
N PHE A 32 0.00 3.11 2.81
CA PHE A 32 1.10 3.41 3.74
C PHE A 32 2.12 2.28 3.90
N ALA A 33 1.77 1.03 3.58
CA ALA A 33 2.60 -0.15 3.77
C ALA A 33 3.09 -0.79 2.47
N LEU A 34 2.66 -0.29 1.31
CA LEU A 34 3.00 -0.90 0.02
C LEU A 34 4.51 -0.99 -0.22
N ASP A 35 5.26 0.02 0.18
CA ASP A 35 6.71 0.05 0.03
C ASP A 35 7.38 -1.06 0.83
N LYS A 36 6.96 -1.26 2.08
CA LYS A 36 7.45 -2.37 2.92
C LYS A 36 7.05 -3.73 2.36
N LEU A 37 5.85 -3.85 1.79
CA LEU A 37 5.41 -5.07 1.11
C LEU A 37 6.27 -5.36 -0.12
N VAL A 38 6.60 -4.35 -0.93
CA VAL A 38 7.48 -4.51 -2.10
C VAL A 38 8.87 -4.95 -1.66
N VAL A 39 9.43 -4.33 -0.62
CA VAL A 39 10.72 -4.75 -0.04
C VAL A 39 10.66 -6.19 0.47
N PHE A 40 9.56 -6.57 1.13
CA PHE A 40 9.34 -7.93 1.62
C PHE A 40 9.32 -8.94 0.46
N ILE A 41 8.53 -8.71 -0.57
CA ILE A 41 8.39 -9.62 -1.72
C ILE A 41 9.71 -9.75 -2.48
N ALA A 42 10.39 -8.63 -2.72
CA ALA A 42 11.69 -8.65 -3.38
C ALA A 42 12.72 -9.45 -2.57
N SER A 43 12.78 -9.19 -1.25
CA SER A 43 13.70 -9.90 -0.35
C SER A 43 13.40 -11.39 -0.33
N TRP A 44 12.13 -11.76 -0.20
CA TRP A 44 11.67 -13.14 -0.26
C TRP A 44 12.12 -13.83 -1.55
N TYR A 45 11.87 -13.20 -2.71
CA TYR A 45 12.25 -13.75 -4.01
C TYR A 45 13.77 -14.01 -4.12
N TYR A 46 14.58 -13.03 -3.72
CA TYR A 46 16.05 -13.17 -3.77
C TYR A 46 16.55 -14.22 -2.78
N THR A 47 16.08 -14.21 -1.53
CA THR A 47 16.49 -15.19 -0.53
C THR A 47 16.08 -16.60 -0.95
N HIS A 48 14.87 -16.78 -1.48
CA HIS A 48 14.37 -18.08 -1.92
C HIS A 48 15.28 -18.69 -2.99
N HIS A 49 15.52 -17.96 -4.08
CA HIS A 49 16.26 -18.49 -5.22
C HIS A 49 17.78 -18.61 -4.98
N TYR A 50 18.37 -17.68 -4.23
CA TYR A 50 19.83 -17.63 -4.10
C TYR A 50 20.37 -18.28 -2.83
N PHE A 51 19.57 -18.38 -1.76
CA PHE A 51 20.01 -18.88 -0.44
C PHE A 51 19.18 -20.07 0.03
N SER A 52 17.88 -19.89 0.29
CA SER A 52 17.07 -20.86 1.02
C SER A 52 17.01 -22.24 0.35
N VAL A 53 16.81 -22.28 -0.97
CA VAL A 53 16.75 -23.55 -1.73
C VAL A 53 18.12 -24.26 -1.80
N LYS A 54 19.23 -23.54 -1.64
CA LYS A 54 20.58 -24.12 -1.69
C LYS A 54 21.07 -24.63 -0.33
N PHE A 55 20.64 -23.99 0.76
CA PHE A 55 21.11 -24.29 2.12
C PHE A 55 20.14 -25.12 2.95
N SER A 56 18.89 -25.25 2.53
CA SER A 56 17.84 -25.90 3.33
C SER A 56 16.95 -26.80 2.48
N SER A 57 16.25 -27.72 3.13
CA SER A 57 15.28 -28.62 2.51
C SER A 57 13.95 -28.59 3.27
N GLY A 58 12.86 -28.95 2.58
CA GLY A 58 11.51 -28.96 3.14
C GLY A 58 11.06 -27.60 3.66
N TYR A 59 10.38 -27.58 4.81
CA TYR A 59 9.83 -26.35 5.39
C TYR A 59 10.87 -25.34 5.87
N ALA A 60 12.12 -25.75 6.06
CA ALA A 60 13.19 -24.84 6.46
C ALA A 60 13.49 -23.79 5.38
N ILE A 61 13.22 -24.09 4.10
CA ILE A 61 13.35 -23.13 2.99
C ILE A 61 12.48 -21.88 3.25
N TYR A 62 11.19 -22.10 3.55
CA TYR A 62 10.24 -21.01 3.80
C TYR A 62 10.50 -20.27 5.11
N PHE A 63 11.10 -20.94 6.09
CA PHE A 63 11.51 -20.30 7.33
C PHE A 63 12.58 -19.22 7.07
N TRP A 64 13.64 -19.55 6.33
CA TRP A 64 14.71 -18.61 6.01
C TRP A 64 14.24 -17.45 5.14
N ASP A 65 13.37 -17.75 4.19
CA ASP A 65 12.68 -16.79 3.34
C ASP A 65 11.96 -15.70 4.13
N ILE A 66 11.08 -16.11 5.05
CA ILE A 66 10.28 -15.18 5.87
C ILE A 66 11.21 -14.41 6.82
N LEU A 67 12.15 -15.11 7.47
CA LEU A 67 13.08 -14.48 8.41
C LEU A 67 13.91 -13.39 7.73
N ALA A 68 14.50 -13.70 6.58
CA ALA A 68 15.30 -12.74 5.82
C ALA A 68 14.46 -11.56 5.34
N ALA A 69 13.26 -11.82 4.81
CA ALA A 69 12.37 -10.75 4.34
C ALA A 69 11.97 -9.79 5.46
N ILE A 70 11.65 -10.30 6.66
CA ILE A 70 11.35 -9.45 7.84
C ILE A 70 12.56 -8.61 8.23
N LEU A 71 13.75 -9.22 8.30
CA LEU A 71 14.99 -8.50 8.64
C LEU A 71 15.27 -7.36 7.66
N VAL A 72 15.11 -7.59 6.36
CA VAL A 72 15.34 -6.55 5.34
C VAL A 72 14.31 -5.42 5.45
N VAL A 73 13.04 -5.71 5.74
CA VAL A 73 12.02 -4.67 5.96
C VAL A 73 12.35 -3.78 7.16
N ILE A 74 12.86 -4.37 8.24
CA ILE A 74 13.32 -3.63 9.43
C ILE A 74 14.50 -2.72 9.06
N ILE A 75 15.52 -3.28 8.38
CA ILE A 75 16.69 -2.52 7.93
C ILE A 75 16.27 -1.37 7.00
N TYR A 76 15.39 -1.63 6.04
CA TYR A 76 14.83 -0.61 5.15
C TYR A 76 14.16 0.52 5.93
N SER A 77 13.35 0.19 6.93
CA SER A 77 12.63 1.18 7.73
C SER A 77 13.60 2.09 8.51
N ILE A 78 14.64 1.50 9.11
CA ILE A 78 15.68 2.25 9.84
C ILE A 78 16.49 3.11 8.87
N LEU A 79 16.90 2.57 7.73
CA LEU A 79 17.68 3.27 6.72
C LEU A 79 16.91 4.47 6.17
N PHE A 80 15.62 4.28 5.87
CA PHE A 80 14.75 5.35 5.38
C PHE A 80 14.63 6.49 6.41
N GLN A 81 14.39 6.17 7.69
CA GLN A 81 14.36 7.16 8.76
C GLN A 81 15.70 7.91 8.89
N PHE A 82 16.82 7.18 8.80
CA PHE A 82 18.15 7.79 8.88
C PHE A 82 18.41 8.74 7.71
N ILE A 83 18.09 8.34 6.48
CA ILE A 83 18.23 9.19 5.29
C ILE A 83 17.35 10.43 5.43
N HIS A 84 16.11 10.28 5.89
CA HIS A 84 15.20 11.39 6.07
C HIS A 84 15.69 12.39 7.12
N LYS A 85 16.19 11.90 8.26
CA LYS A 85 16.79 12.73 9.32
C LYS A 85 18.04 13.48 8.84
N LYS A 86 18.95 12.77 8.17
CA LYS A 86 20.26 13.32 7.77
C LYS A 86 20.16 14.22 6.55
N PHE A 87 19.30 13.88 5.60
CA PHE A 87 19.14 14.56 4.32
C PHE A 87 17.69 14.99 4.13
N ARG A 88 17.23 15.97 4.91
CA ARG A 88 15.81 16.42 4.98
C ARG A 88 15.14 16.62 3.61
N VAL A 89 15.83 17.23 2.64
CA VAL A 89 15.29 17.46 1.29
C VAL A 89 15.20 16.16 0.50
N LEU A 90 16.28 15.37 0.47
CA LEU A 90 16.29 14.08 -0.24
C LEU A 90 15.28 13.09 0.36
N GLY A 91 15.18 13.04 1.68
CA GLY A 91 14.18 12.24 2.39
C GLY A 91 12.75 12.60 2.02
N LYS A 92 12.43 13.90 1.92
CA LYS A 92 11.12 14.37 1.47
C LYS A 92 10.82 13.98 0.02
N ILE A 93 11.79 14.09 -0.87
CA ILE A 93 11.64 13.70 -2.28
C ILE A 93 11.45 12.19 -2.39
N LEU A 94 12.23 11.40 -1.66
CA LEU A 94 12.06 9.94 -1.59
C LEU A 94 10.69 9.57 -1.03
N ASN A 95 10.26 10.22 0.05
CA ASN A 95 8.93 10.01 0.63
C ASN A 95 7.83 10.32 -0.39
N LEU A 96 7.96 11.40 -1.16
CA LEU A 96 7.00 11.79 -2.21
C LEU A 96 6.95 10.74 -3.33
N ALA A 97 8.11 10.31 -3.83
CA ALA A 97 8.20 9.29 -4.87
C ALA A 97 7.54 7.98 -4.42
N ILE A 98 7.85 7.51 -3.21
CA ILE A 98 7.25 6.29 -2.67
C ILE A 98 5.73 6.47 -2.53
N SER A 99 5.26 7.60 -1.99
CA SER A 99 3.82 7.87 -1.88
C SER A 99 3.11 7.90 -3.23
N PHE A 100 3.78 8.40 -4.27
CA PHE A 100 3.26 8.39 -5.64
C PHE A 100 3.10 6.97 -6.18
N PHE A 101 4.16 6.14 -6.10
CA PHE A 101 4.09 4.75 -6.56
C PHE A 101 3.09 3.91 -5.76
N SER A 102 3.04 4.08 -4.43
CA SER A 102 2.03 3.42 -3.60
C SER A 102 0.61 3.81 -4.02
N SER A 103 0.37 5.10 -4.24
CA SER A 103 -0.94 5.59 -4.67
C SER A 103 -1.32 5.08 -6.06
N MET A 104 -0.37 5.06 -6.99
CA MET A 104 -0.57 4.53 -8.33
C MET A 104 -0.94 3.05 -8.31
N ILE A 105 -0.20 2.22 -7.57
CA ILE A 105 -0.44 0.78 -7.51
C ILE A 105 -1.79 0.49 -6.86
N VAL A 106 -2.10 1.12 -5.71
CA VAL A 106 -3.39 0.94 -5.03
C VAL A 106 -4.53 1.42 -5.93
N TYR A 107 -4.38 2.57 -6.59
CA TYR A 107 -5.39 3.09 -7.53
C TYR A 107 -5.66 2.10 -8.66
N CYS A 108 -4.62 1.63 -9.35
CA CYS A 108 -4.74 0.69 -10.45
C CYS A 108 -5.37 -0.64 -10.00
N LEU A 109 -4.99 -1.17 -8.84
CA LEU A 109 -5.57 -2.39 -8.28
C LEU A 109 -7.06 -2.24 -7.98
N LEU A 110 -7.46 -1.12 -7.36
CA LEU A 110 -8.87 -0.85 -7.05
C LEU A 110 -9.71 -0.67 -8.32
N VAL A 111 -9.22 0.11 -9.27
CA VAL A 111 -9.92 0.34 -10.55
C VAL A 111 -10.07 -0.97 -11.31
N ASN A 112 -8.97 -1.73 -11.44
CA ASN A 112 -8.97 -3.00 -12.16
C ASN A 112 -9.86 -4.05 -11.48
N GLY A 113 -9.77 -4.18 -10.15
CA GLY A 113 -10.50 -5.19 -9.39
C GLY A 113 -11.99 -4.89 -9.24
N PHE A 114 -12.38 -3.64 -9.03
CA PHE A 114 -13.77 -3.29 -8.68
C PHE A 114 -14.57 -2.62 -9.79
N ILE A 115 -13.92 -1.95 -10.75
CA ILE A 115 -14.63 -1.06 -11.69
C ILE A 115 -14.56 -1.58 -13.12
N THR A 116 -13.35 -1.81 -13.63
CA THR A 116 -13.15 -2.21 -15.02
C THR A 116 -13.08 -3.74 -15.17
N THR A 117 -12.95 -4.46 -14.05
CA THR A 117 -12.91 -5.94 -13.96
C THR A 117 -11.97 -6.51 -15.02
N GLU A 118 -10.67 -6.26 -14.82
CA GLU A 118 -9.57 -6.72 -15.68
C GLU A 118 -9.43 -6.06 -17.06
N LYS A 119 -10.36 -5.16 -17.46
CA LYS A 119 -10.31 -4.53 -18.80
C LYS A 119 -9.37 -3.34 -18.91
N SER A 120 -9.09 -2.65 -17.80
CA SER A 120 -8.27 -1.44 -17.77
C SER A 120 -7.74 -1.16 -16.36
N TYR A 121 -6.61 -0.47 -16.24
CA TYR A 121 -6.08 0.00 -14.95
C TYR A 121 -6.52 1.44 -14.60
N PHE A 122 -7.17 2.12 -15.55
CA PHE A 122 -7.64 3.50 -15.41
C PHE A 122 -9.15 3.58 -15.53
N LEU A 123 -9.74 4.52 -14.79
CA LEU A 123 -11.16 4.85 -14.90
C LEU A 123 -11.43 5.36 -16.32
N PRO A 124 -12.47 4.86 -17.00
CA PRO A 124 -12.87 5.35 -18.34
C PRO A 124 -13.69 6.64 -18.20
N LEU A 125 -13.05 7.73 -17.78
CA LEU A 125 -13.69 9.04 -17.57
C LEU A 125 -13.90 9.80 -18.88
N LEU A 126 -13.01 9.62 -19.85
CA LEU A 126 -13.00 10.31 -21.13
C LEU A 126 -12.85 9.32 -22.29
N ASN A 127 -13.47 9.63 -23.44
CA ASN A 127 -13.39 8.81 -24.65
C ASN A 127 -12.02 8.89 -25.34
N ASN A 128 -11.28 10.00 -25.16
CA ASN A 128 -9.94 10.14 -25.69
C ASN A 128 -8.94 9.44 -24.74
N SER A 129 -8.23 8.42 -25.25
CA SER A 129 -7.35 7.57 -24.43
C SER A 129 -6.23 8.35 -23.72
N PHE A 130 -5.58 9.28 -24.42
CA PHE A 130 -4.50 10.08 -23.86
C PHE A 130 -5.01 11.05 -22.77
N MET A 131 -6.08 11.80 -23.05
CA MET A 131 -6.69 12.69 -22.06
C MET A 131 -7.23 11.92 -20.85
N ASN A 132 -7.78 10.72 -21.07
CA ASN A 132 -8.23 9.85 -19.99
C ASN A 132 -7.07 9.47 -19.06
N GLN A 133 -5.93 9.08 -19.61
CA GLN A 133 -4.72 8.79 -18.82
C GLN A 133 -4.25 10.01 -18.05
N VAL A 134 -4.18 11.18 -18.68
CA VAL A 134 -3.79 12.44 -18.02
C VAL A 134 -4.66 12.73 -16.80
N VAL A 135 -5.99 12.64 -16.94
CA VAL A 135 -6.92 12.87 -15.82
C VAL A 135 -6.70 11.85 -14.70
N ASN A 136 -6.51 10.57 -15.03
CA ASN A 136 -6.24 9.54 -14.04
C ASN A 136 -4.92 9.80 -13.29
N TYR A 137 -3.85 10.24 -13.97
CA TYR A 137 -2.60 10.62 -13.32
C TYR A 137 -2.75 11.86 -12.43
N ILE A 138 -3.59 12.83 -12.79
CA ILE A 138 -3.92 13.97 -11.91
C ILE A 138 -4.59 13.48 -10.63
N ILE A 139 -5.55 12.54 -10.73
CA ILE A 139 -6.21 11.94 -9.56
C ILE A 139 -5.18 11.23 -8.66
N ILE A 140 -4.32 10.39 -9.25
CA ILE A 140 -3.25 9.68 -8.53
C ILE A 140 -2.31 10.68 -7.84
N ALA A 141 -1.93 11.77 -8.51
CA ALA A 141 -1.07 12.80 -7.95
C ALA A 141 -1.72 13.47 -6.72
N ILE A 142 -3.00 13.83 -6.80
CA ILE A 142 -3.73 14.40 -5.65
C ILE A 142 -3.75 13.43 -4.46
N ILE A 143 -4.06 12.15 -4.70
CA ILE A 143 -4.03 11.11 -3.65
C ILE A 143 -2.63 11.00 -3.05
N SER A 144 -1.60 10.97 -3.90
CA SER A 144 -0.21 10.83 -3.47
C SER A 144 0.27 11.97 -2.57
N LEU A 145 -0.18 13.21 -2.80
CA LEU A 145 0.15 14.35 -1.97
C LEU A 145 -0.45 14.23 -0.57
N VAL A 146 -1.69 13.74 -0.48
CA VAL A 146 -2.34 13.45 0.81
C VAL A 146 -1.58 12.37 1.58
N VAL A 147 -1.21 11.28 0.90
CA VAL A 147 -0.43 10.18 1.50
C VAL A 147 0.95 10.67 1.94
N TRP A 148 1.65 11.42 1.09
CA TRP A 148 2.96 12.01 1.38
C TRP A 148 2.93 12.89 2.62
N LYS A 149 1.99 13.85 2.70
CA LYS A 149 1.88 14.74 3.85
C LYS A 149 1.71 13.94 5.14
N ARG A 150 0.80 12.96 5.13
CA ARG A 150 0.55 12.14 6.32
C ARG A 150 1.73 11.25 6.70
N ARG A 151 2.50 10.74 5.74
CA ARG A 151 3.75 10.01 6.04
C ARG A 151 4.80 10.94 6.64
N GLU A 152 4.89 12.15 6.13
CA GLU A 152 5.83 13.16 6.63
C GLU A 152 5.54 13.50 8.10
N ASP A 153 4.26 13.70 8.45
CA ASP A 153 3.85 13.98 9.84
C ASP A 153 4.30 12.85 10.79
N TYR A 154 4.14 11.58 10.38
CA TYR A 154 4.59 10.43 11.17
C TYR A 154 6.12 10.36 11.34
N LEU A 155 6.88 10.75 10.30
CA LEU A 155 8.35 10.76 10.37
C LEU A 155 8.84 11.87 11.31
N VAL A 156 8.21 13.05 11.27
CA VAL A 156 8.53 14.17 12.17
C VAL A 156 8.21 13.81 13.63
N GLU A 157 7.04 13.23 13.92
CA GLU A 157 6.69 12.79 15.28
C GLU A 157 7.69 11.77 15.86
N THR A 158 8.30 10.92 15.01
CA THR A 158 9.35 9.99 15.45
C THR A 158 10.71 10.63 15.68
N HIS A 159 10.93 11.87 15.23
CA HIS A 159 12.18 12.61 15.48
C HIS A 159 12.19 13.37 16.80
N ASP A 160 11.01 13.76 17.30
CA ASP A 160 10.84 14.56 18.52
C ASP A 160 10.67 13.69 19.79
N LYS A 161 10.74 12.36 19.65
CA LYS A 161 10.79 11.38 20.75
C LYS A 161 12.20 10.85 20.94
#